data_AF-A0A946E3U6-F1
#
_entry.id   AF-A0A946E3U6-F1
#
_cell.length_a   1.000
_cell.length_b   1.000
_cell.length_c   1.000
_cell.angle_alpha   90.00
_cell.angle_beta   90.00
_cell.angle_gamma   90.00
#
_symmetry.space_group_name_H-M   'P 1'
#
loop_
_entity.id
_entity.type
_entity.pdbx_description
1 polymer ?
#
loop_
_entity_poly.entity_id
_entity_poly.type
_entity_poly.pdbx_seq_one_letter_code
_entity_poly.pdbx_strand_id
1 'polypeptide(L)' 'MARQAAKQKLSQIAKAKGIKYFLISFCDLAGVARSKLVPAQAIDG' A
#
# COMPACT_ATOMS: atom_id res chain seq x y z
N MET A 1 21.10 -6.24 2.92
CA MET A 1 20.79 -5.08 2.05
C MET A 1 19.34 -4.62 2.29
N ALA A 2 19.00 -4.14 3.49
CA ALA A 2 17.69 -3.53 3.73
C ALA A 2 17.84 -2.02 3.50
N ARG A 3 17.38 -1.54 2.35
CA ARG A 3 17.37 -0.11 2.03
C ARG A 3 16.23 0.50 2.85
N GLN A 4 16.56 1.24 3.91
CA GLN A 4 15.56 2.00 4.66
C GLN A 4 15.04 3.11 3.73
N ALA A 5 13.91 2.86 3.07
CA ALA A 5 13.22 3.89 2.32
C ALA A 5 12.63 4.91 3.30
N ALA A 6 12.81 6.19 3.01
CA ALA A 6 12.33 7.29 3.83
C ALA A 6 10.85 7.11 4.20
N LYS A 7 10.49 7.46 5.45
CA LYS A 7 9.14 7.38 6.03
C LYS A 7 8.19 8.40 5.38
N GLN A 8 7.93 8.25 4.08
CA GLN A 8 6.98 9.05 3.33
C GLN A 8 5.60 8.41 3.41
N LYS A 9 4.57 9.24 3.62
CA LYS A 9 3.17 8.78 3.66
C LYS A 9 2.74 8.31 2.27
N LEU A 10 2.01 7.19 2.21
CA LEU A 10 1.59 6.60 0.93
C LEU A 10 0.59 7.52 0.20
N SER A 11 -0.24 8.27 0.94
CA SER A 11 -1.13 9.29 0.36
C SER A 11 -0.39 10.39 -0.40
N GLN A 12 0.80 10.79 0.05
CA GLN A 12 1.60 11.82 -0.64
C GLN A 12 2.17 11.27 -1.95
N ILE A 13 2.66 10.03 -1.91
CA ILE A 13 3.13 9.32 -3.11
C ILE A 13 1.99 9.13 -4.10
N ALA A 14 0.78 8.80 -3.61
CA ALA A 14 -0.40 8.64 -4.44
C ALA A 14 -0.74 9.92 -5.21
N LYS A 15 -0.71 11.07 -4.53
CA LYS A 15 -0.98 12.38 -5.15
C LYS A 15 0.07 12.74 -6.20
N ALA A 16 1.35 12.56 -5.89
CA ALA A 16 2.43 12.88 -6.81
C ALA A 16 2.43 12.01 -8.07
N LYS A 17 2.03 10.73 -7.95
CA LYS A 17 2.05 9.75 -9.04
C LYS A 17 0.69 9.51 -9.69
N GLY A 18 -0.37 10.16 -9.24
CA GLY A 18 -1.73 9.96 -9.76
C GLY A 18 -2.35 8.59 -9.46
N ILE A 19 -1.95 7.93 -8.36
CA ILE A 19 -2.47 6.61 -7.97
C ILE A 19 -3.84 6.77 -7.32
N LYS A 20 -4.85 6.09 -7.86
CA LYS A 20 -6.24 6.14 -7.36
C LYS A 20 -6.55 5.04 -6.34
N TYR A 21 -5.94 3.87 -6.52
CA TYR A 21 -6.19 2.69 -5.70
C TYR A 21 -4.89 2.00 -5.34
N PHE A 22 -4.87 1.42 -4.15
CA PHE A 22 -3.82 0.53 -3.69
C PHE A 22 -4.36 -0.88 -3.62
N LEU A 23 -3.56 -1.83 -4.09
CA LEU A 23 -3.82 -3.24 -3.89
C LEU A 23 -3.01 -3.69 -2.67
N ILE A 24 -3.67 -3.83 -1.52
CA ILE A 24 -3.03 -4.29 -0.29
C ILE A 24 -3.07 -5.81 -0.32
N SER A 25 -1.91 -6.45 -0.43
CA SER A 25 -1.76 -7.90 -0.45
C SER A 25 -1.14 -8.41 0.85
N PHE A 26 -1.64 -9.54 1.34
CA PHE A 26 -1.08 -10.26 2.47
C PHE A 26 -1.25 -11.77 2.29
N CYS A 27 -0.41 -12.56 2.95
CA CYS A 27 -0.62 -13.99 3.08
C CYS A 27 -1.32 -14.28 4.41
N ASP A 28 -2.34 -15.13 4.38
CA ASP A 28 -2.94 -15.63 5.61
C ASP A 28 -2.12 -16.78 6.23
N LEU A 29 -2.56 -17.29 7.39
CA LEU A 29 -1.89 -18.39 8.09
C LEU A 29 -1.86 -19.70 7.29
N ALA A 30 -2.82 -19.88 6.37
CA ALA A 30 -2.84 -21.03 5.46
C ALA A 30 -1.92 -20.82 4.24
N GLY A 31 -1.18 -19.70 4.19
CA GLY A 31 -0.28 -19.36 3.08
C GLY A 31 -1.00 -18.87 1.83
N VAL A 32 -2.32 -18.61 1.90
CA VAL A 32 -3.08 -18.12 0.76
C VAL A 32 -2.87 -16.62 0.62
N ALA A 33 -2.49 -16.20 -0.59
CA ALA A 33 -2.38 -14.78 -0.93
C ALA A 33 -3.78 -14.18 -1.09
N ARG A 34 -4.04 -13.12 -0.34
CA ARG A 34 -5.28 -12.32 -0.42
C ARG A 34 -4.93 -10.88 -0.68
N SER A 35 -5.84 -10.18 -1.35
CA SER A 35 -5.68 -8.75 -1.56
C SER A 35 -7.00 -8.00 -1.47
N LYS A 36 -6.90 -6.71 -1.13
CA LYS A 36 -8.02 -5.78 -1.14
C LYS A 36 -7.66 -4.53 -1.91
N LEU A 37 -8.56 -4.10 -2.79
CA LEU A 37 -8.49 -2.80 -3.43
C LEU A 37 -8.97 -1.73 -2.47
N VAL A 38 -8.12 -0.76 -2.15
CA VAL A 38 -8.42 0.35 -1.24
C VAL A 38 -8.21 1.67 -1.97
N PRO A 39 -9.15 2.63 -1.88
CA PRO A 39 -8.98 3.94 -2.48
C PRO A 39 -7.82 4.70 -1.79
N ALA A 40 -7.07 5.50 -2.56
CA ALA A 40 -5.91 6.23 -2.06
C ALA A 40 -6.22 7.18 -0.88
N GLN A 41 -7.47 7.61 -0.75
CA GLN A 41 -7.97 8.42 0.35
C GLN A 41 -7.96 7.67 1.70
N ALA A 42 -8.06 6.34 1.69
CA ALA A 42 -8.21 5.51 2.88
C ALA A 42 -6.92 4.73 3.24
N ILE A 43 -5.78 5.03 2.60
CA ILE A 43 -4.56 4.22 2.73
C ILE A 43 -3.79 4.45 4.03
N ASP A 44 -3.82 5.65 4.59
CA ASP A 44 -2.99 6.03 5.74
C ASP A 44 -3.74 6.02 7.09
N GLY A 45 -5.05 5.71 7.10
CA GLY A 45 -5.88 5.65 8.32
C GLY A 45 -6.26 7.02 8.88
#